data_AF-L0JAP8-F1
#
_entry.id   AF-L0JAP8-F1
#
_cell.length_a   1.000
_cell.length_b   1.000
_cell.length_c   1.000
_cell.angle_alpha   90.00
_cell.angle_beta   90.00
_cell.angle_gamma   90.00
#
_symmetry.space_group_name_H-M   'P 1'
#
loop_
_entity.id
_entity.type
_entity.pdbx_description
1 polymer ?
#
loop_
_entity_poly.entity_id
_entity_poly.type
_entity_poly.pdbx_seq_one_letter_code
_entity_poly.pdbx_strand_id
1 'polypeptide(L)'
;MVTTTDTSGAMDAQLAALTARQDALRAAIERRATEVVRAWMIAQGRTWLAVEFTKTRPEPPFDADAALAAAVAQLPRSAFGCGLDVRGSFIVRLADLNAVLRRAHDDAAADADRARLEMVLVVDPDGGTDATLFLDGVEFDDFTEFVVDAGRGHTFSDWTESRDEAIAVASPAAAALLAASFDYPPGHRYIDDAPDGWPVETGGSR
;
A
#
# COMPACT_ATOMS: atom_id res chain seq x y z
N MET A 1 -15.45 38.61 -11.61
CA MET A 1 -15.54 37.79 -10.38
C MET A 1 -14.44 36.74 -10.51
N VAL A 2 -13.31 36.94 -9.83
CA VAL A 2 -12.13 36.07 -9.96
C VAL A 2 -12.27 34.95 -8.95
N THR A 3 -12.16 33.71 -9.44
CA THR A 3 -12.14 32.45 -8.70
C THR A 3 -10.87 32.34 -7.86
N THR A 4 -10.90 32.88 -6.64
CA THR A 4 -9.77 32.80 -5.69
C THR A 4 -9.76 31.52 -4.85
N THR A 5 -10.79 30.68 -4.94
CA THR A 5 -10.96 29.52 -4.04
C THR A 5 -10.16 28.27 -4.45
N ASP A 6 -9.80 28.13 -5.73
CA ASP A 6 -9.17 26.91 -6.27
C ASP A 6 -7.64 26.88 -6.05
N THR A 7 -7.01 28.05 -6.05
CA THR A 7 -5.55 28.19 -5.89
C THR A 7 -5.10 27.83 -4.48
N SER A 8 -5.90 28.10 -3.45
CA SER A 8 -5.54 27.79 -2.05
C SER A 8 -5.48 26.28 -1.83
N GLY A 9 -6.48 25.52 -2.30
CA GLY A 9 -6.50 24.06 -2.18
C GLY A 9 -5.37 23.39 -2.96
N ALA A 10 -5.04 23.91 -4.15
CA ALA A 10 -3.90 23.42 -4.94
C ALA A 10 -2.54 23.72 -4.27
N MET A 11 -2.36 24.90 -3.68
CA MET A 11 -1.15 25.26 -2.93
C MET A 11 -0.98 24.40 -1.66
N ASP A 12 -2.07 24.11 -0.95
CA ASP A 12 -2.06 23.25 0.23
C ASP A 12 -1.70 21.79 -0.13
N ALA A 13 -2.20 21.29 -1.27
CA ALA A 13 -1.82 19.98 -1.80
C ALA A 13 -0.33 19.92 -2.21
N GLN A 14 0.19 20.99 -2.83
CA GLN A 14 1.60 21.07 -3.20
C GLN A 14 2.51 21.08 -1.95
N LEU A 15 2.15 21.86 -0.93
CA LEU A 15 2.89 21.90 0.34
C LEU A 15 2.87 20.54 1.03
N ALA A 16 1.72 19.85 1.05
CA ALA A 16 1.59 18.51 1.60
C ALA A 16 2.50 17.51 0.86
N ALA A 17 2.53 17.55 -0.48
CA ALA A 17 3.38 16.68 -1.30
C ALA A 17 4.89 16.94 -1.06
N LEU A 18 5.29 18.22 -0.94
CA LEU A 18 6.69 18.57 -0.64
C LEU A 18 7.09 18.12 0.77
N THR A 19 6.20 18.27 1.75
CA THR A 19 6.43 17.82 3.13
C THR A 19 6.58 16.30 3.18
N ALA A 20 5.68 15.56 2.51
CA ALA A 20 5.78 14.11 2.40
C ALA A 20 7.09 13.66 1.74
N ARG A 21 7.53 14.36 0.69
CA ARG A 21 8.82 14.09 0.03
C ARG A 21 10.01 14.38 0.94
N GLN A 22 9.96 15.45 1.71
CA GLN A 22 11.00 15.79 2.69
C GLN A 22 11.08 14.73 3.78
N ASP A 23 9.93 14.27 4.29
CA ASP A 23 9.86 13.22 5.31
C ASP A 23 10.39 11.87 4.79
N ALA A 24 10.02 11.49 3.56
CA ALA A 24 10.54 10.30 2.90
C ALA A 24 12.05 10.36 2.68
N LEU A 25 12.58 11.52 2.24
CA LEU A 25 14.02 11.72 2.09
C LEU A 25 14.75 11.62 3.43
N ARG A 26 14.20 12.22 4.50
CA ARG A 26 14.76 12.12 5.85
C ARG A 26 14.80 10.67 6.33
N ALA A 27 13.71 9.92 6.16
CA ALA A 27 13.65 8.51 6.53
C ALA A 27 14.69 7.66 5.75
N ALA A 28 14.87 7.94 4.46
CA ALA A 28 15.88 7.27 3.63
C ALA A 28 17.31 7.58 4.11
N ILE A 29 17.59 8.83 4.48
CA ILE A 29 18.88 9.26 5.06
C ILE A 29 19.13 8.55 6.38
N GLU A 30 18.16 8.55 7.30
CA GLU A 30 18.27 7.90 8.62
C GLU A 30 18.49 6.39 8.50
N ARG A 31 17.78 5.73 7.57
CA ARG A 31 18.00 4.32 7.26
C ARG A 31 19.42 4.08 6.77
N ARG A 32 19.89 4.87 5.80
CA ARG A 32 21.23 4.70 5.24
C ARG A 32 22.31 4.93 6.29
N ALA A 33 22.14 5.94 7.15
CA ALA A 33 23.01 6.20 8.27
C ALA A 33 23.09 5.00 9.24
N THR A 34 21.91 4.43 9.58
CA THR A 34 21.81 3.24 10.43
C THR A 34 22.56 2.04 9.83
N GLU A 35 22.43 1.81 8.52
CA GLU A 35 23.17 0.75 7.82
C GLU A 35 24.69 0.96 7.86
N VAL A 36 25.16 2.19 7.64
CA VAL A 36 26.59 2.54 7.66
C VAL A 36 27.19 2.31 9.06
N VAL A 37 26.56 2.83 10.11
CA VAL A 37 27.04 2.65 11.49
C VAL A 37 27.00 1.19 11.88
N ARG A 38 25.93 0.46 11.55
CA ARG A 38 25.82 -0.99 11.80
C ARG A 38 26.94 -1.77 11.11
N ALA A 39 27.16 -1.54 9.81
CA ALA A 39 28.19 -2.22 9.04
C ALA A 39 29.58 -1.96 9.61
N TRP A 40 29.86 -0.71 9.99
CA TRP A 40 31.09 -0.33 10.65
C TRP A 40 31.27 -1.07 11.99
N MET A 41 30.24 -1.12 12.84
CA MET A 41 30.33 -1.81 14.14
C MET A 41 30.61 -3.31 13.97
N ILE A 42 29.98 -3.95 12.97
CA ILE A 42 30.23 -5.37 12.65
C ILE A 42 31.68 -5.56 12.17
N ALA A 43 32.16 -4.71 11.27
CA ALA A 43 33.52 -4.79 10.75
C ALA A 43 34.58 -4.59 11.84
N GLN A 44 34.29 -3.75 12.84
CA GLN A 44 35.16 -3.52 14.00
C GLN A 44 34.95 -4.51 15.15
N GLY A 45 34.05 -5.50 15.00
CA GLY A 45 33.74 -6.48 16.05
C GLY A 45 33.12 -5.89 17.31
N ARG A 46 32.38 -4.78 17.19
CA ARG A 46 31.81 -4.03 18.31
C ARG A 46 30.31 -4.27 18.48
N THR A 47 29.87 -4.30 19.72
CA THR A 47 28.45 -4.37 20.09
C THR A 47 27.86 -3.01 20.48
N TRP A 48 28.72 -2.00 20.72
CA TRP A 48 28.33 -0.64 21.07
C TRP A 48 29.34 0.42 20.60
N LEU A 49 28.84 1.65 20.42
CA LEU A 49 29.59 2.85 20.07
C LEU A 49 29.17 3.99 21.01
N ALA A 50 30.15 4.64 21.66
CA ALA A 50 29.89 5.87 22.41
C ALA A 50 29.81 7.05 21.45
N VAL A 51 28.85 7.93 21.71
CA VAL A 51 28.55 9.13 20.93
C VAL A 51 28.48 10.29 21.90
N GLU A 52 29.05 11.42 21.51
CA GLU A 52 29.04 12.63 22.32
C GLU A 52 27.62 13.07 22.70
N PHE A 53 27.50 13.91 23.71
CA PHE A 53 26.20 14.33 24.25
C PHE A 53 25.25 14.96 23.21
N THR A 54 25.80 15.65 22.20
CA THR A 54 25.03 16.26 21.10
C THR A 54 24.51 15.25 20.08
N LYS A 55 24.90 13.98 20.19
CA LYS A 55 24.50 12.87 19.31
C LYS A 55 24.94 13.06 17.85
N THR A 56 25.99 13.85 17.64
CA THR A 56 26.45 14.21 16.29
C THR A 56 27.74 13.51 15.88
N ARG A 57 28.54 13.01 16.83
CA ARG A 57 29.84 12.41 16.53
C ARG A 57 30.19 11.27 17.48
N PRO A 58 30.83 10.20 16.99
CA PRO A 58 31.39 9.19 17.87
C PRO A 58 32.49 9.79 18.77
N GLU A 59 32.61 9.25 19.97
CA GLU A 59 33.67 9.60 20.91
C GLU A 59 35.04 9.03 20.48
N PRO A 60 36.16 9.61 20.96
CA PRO A 60 37.49 9.04 20.76
C PRO A 60 37.56 7.56 21.18
N PRO A 61 38.31 6.72 20.44
CA PRO A 61 39.24 7.07 19.36
C PRO A 61 38.63 7.12 17.95
N PHE A 62 37.30 7.10 17.81
CA PHE A 62 36.64 6.96 16.50
C PHE A 62 36.17 8.28 15.90
N ASP A 63 36.40 9.38 16.61
CA ASP A 63 35.96 10.70 16.23
C ASP A 63 36.60 11.18 14.91
N ALA A 64 37.79 10.68 14.56
CA ALA A 64 38.50 11.01 13.33
C ALA A 64 37.93 10.36 12.05
N ASP A 65 37.04 9.35 12.17
CA ASP A 65 36.41 8.73 11.01
C ASP A 65 35.26 9.63 10.50
N ALA A 66 35.53 10.39 9.44
CA ALA A 66 34.58 11.35 8.88
C ALA A 66 33.30 10.69 8.34
N ALA A 67 33.39 9.48 7.78
CA ALA A 67 32.23 8.77 7.25
C ALA A 67 31.35 8.26 8.40
N LEU A 68 31.96 7.72 9.45
CA LEU A 68 31.25 7.33 10.66
C LEU A 68 30.60 8.54 11.34
N ALA A 69 31.32 9.66 11.47
CA ALA A 69 30.79 10.88 12.07
C ALA A 69 29.59 11.43 11.28
N ALA A 70 29.69 11.48 9.95
CA ALA A 70 28.58 11.90 9.10
C ALA A 70 27.36 10.99 9.25
N ALA A 71 27.56 9.68 9.36
CA ALA A 71 26.46 8.74 9.59
C ALA A 71 25.86 8.87 10.99
N VAL A 72 26.68 9.02 12.04
CA VAL A 72 26.20 9.21 13.43
C VAL A 72 25.33 10.45 13.55
N ALA A 73 25.70 11.56 12.91
CA ALA A 73 24.90 12.79 12.89
C ALA A 73 23.51 12.65 12.27
N GLN A 74 23.30 11.59 11.47
CA GLN A 74 22.06 11.30 10.76
C GLN A 74 21.30 10.12 11.36
N LEU A 75 21.74 9.56 12.50
CA LEU A 75 21.02 8.47 13.13
C LEU A 75 19.66 8.95 13.68
N PRO A 76 18.61 8.13 13.56
CA PRO A 76 17.33 8.44 14.16
C PRO A 76 17.46 8.50 15.68
N ARG A 77 16.67 9.36 16.33
CA ARG A 77 16.71 9.51 17.80
C ARG A 77 16.50 8.21 18.58
N SER A 78 15.75 7.28 18.00
CA SER A 78 15.46 5.95 18.55
C SER A 78 16.66 5.01 18.56
N ALA A 79 17.75 5.31 17.85
CA ALA A 79 18.99 4.55 17.84
C ALA A 79 19.87 4.79 19.07
N PHE A 80 19.62 5.89 19.80
CA PHE A 80 20.36 6.22 21.02
C PHE A 80 19.63 5.61 22.21
N GLY A 81 20.24 4.60 22.84
CA GLY A 81 19.67 3.94 24.01
C GLY A 81 19.43 4.90 25.18
N CYS A 82 18.59 4.49 26.12
CA CYS A 82 18.46 5.16 27.41
C CYS A 82 19.68 4.87 28.29
N GLY A 83 20.27 5.93 28.84
CA GLY A 83 21.45 5.86 29.71
C GLY A 83 22.67 6.52 29.09
N LEU A 84 23.38 7.27 29.92
CA LEU A 84 24.73 7.76 29.60
C LEU A 84 25.74 6.70 30.06
N ASP A 85 26.87 6.60 29.39
CA ASP A 85 28.01 5.86 29.93
C ASP A 85 28.62 6.59 31.14
N VAL A 86 29.67 6.01 31.74
CA VAL A 86 30.36 6.61 32.90
C VAL A 86 31.00 7.97 32.62
N ARG A 87 31.07 8.40 31.35
CA ARG A 87 31.62 9.69 30.90
C ARG A 87 30.54 10.69 30.51
N GLY A 88 29.26 10.31 30.58
CA GLY A 88 28.16 11.18 30.17
C GLY A 88 27.84 11.11 28.67
N SER A 89 28.35 10.10 27.95
CA SER A 89 28.15 9.92 26.51
C SER A 89 26.94 9.03 26.23
N PHE A 90 26.23 9.27 25.11
CA PHE A 90 25.17 8.37 24.67
C PHE A 90 25.75 7.09 24.08
N ILE A 91 25.01 6.00 24.19
CA ILE A 91 25.42 4.71 23.62
C ILE A 91 24.48 4.34 22.47
N VAL A 92 25.09 4.03 21.33
CA VAL A 92 24.43 3.34 20.22
C VAL A 92 24.77 1.86 20.34
N ARG A 93 23.76 0.99 20.48
CA ARG A 93 23.95 -0.46 20.54
C ARG A 93 23.64 -1.08 19.18
N LEU A 94 24.40 -2.11 18.82
CA LEU A 94 24.16 -2.87 17.60
C LEU A 94 22.73 -3.45 17.55
N ALA A 95 22.20 -3.87 18.71
CA ALA A 95 20.84 -4.36 18.84
C ALA A 95 19.78 -3.29 18.50
N ASP A 96 20.01 -2.04 18.91
CA ASP A 96 19.08 -0.94 18.65
C ASP A 96 19.08 -0.57 17.16
N LEU A 97 20.24 -0.57 16.51
CA LEU A 97 20.35 -0.38 15.06
C LEU A 97 19.64 -1.51 14.28
N ASN A 98 19.79 -2.76 14.72
CA ASN A 98 19.06 -3.88 14.14
C ASN A 98 17.54 -3.73 14.30
N ALA A 99 17.09 -3.23 15.46
CA ALA A 99 15.67 -3.00 15.71
C ALA A 99 15.08 -1.87 14.85
N VAL A 100 15.86 -0.79 14.63
CA VAL A 100 15.47 0.30 13.72
C VAL A 100 15.31 -0.22 12.28
N LEU A 101 16.30 -0.97 11.78
CA LEU A 101 16.23 -1.52 10.41
C LEU A 101 15.11 -2.53 10.24
N ARG A 102 14.84 -3.35 11.26
CA ARG A 102 13.71 -4.29 11.22
C ARG A 102 12.38 -3.55 11.13
N ARG A 103 12.14 -2.56 12.00
CA ARG A 103 10.92 -1.74 11.94
C ARG A 103 10.74 -1.07 10.57
N ALA A 104 11.80 -0.47 10.04
CA ALA A 104 11.75 0.14 8.71
C ALA A 104 11.48 -0.87 7.58
N HIS A 105 11.95 -2.12 7.73
CA HIS A 105 11.63 -3.19 6.79
C HIS A 105 10.17 -3.64 6.92
N ASP A 106 9.68 -3.80 8.14
CA ASP A 106 8.29 -4.19 8.41
C ASP A 106 7.31 -3.11 7.92
N ASP A 107 7.62 -1.82 8.13
CA ASP A 107 6.82 -0.69 7.63
C ASP A 107 6.83 -0.64 6.09
N ALA A 108 8.01 -0.82 5.47
CA ALA A 108 8.12 -0.87 4.01
C ALA A 108 7.42 -2.09 3.41
N ALA A 109 7.42 -3.24 4.12
CA ALA A 109 6.68 -4.42 3.71
C ALA A 109 5.17 -4.19 3.83
N ALA A 110 4.69 -3.53 4.89
CA ALA A 110 3.28 -3.16 5.03
C ALA A 110 2.80 -2.18 3.95
N ASP A 111 3.65 -1.24 3.53
CA ASP A 111 3.36 -0.33 2.41
C ASP A 111 3.45 -1.03 1.04
N ALA A 112 4.39 -1.97 0.88
CA ALA A 112 4.50 -2.80 -0.32
C ALA A 112 3.39 -3.87 -0.44
N ASP A 113 2.75 -4.23 0.67
CA ASP A 113 1.66 -5.23 0.72
C ASP A 113 0.32 -4.71 0.18
N ARG A 114 0.23 -3.42 -0.17
CA ARG A 114 -0.90 -2.93 -0.97
C ARG A 114 -0.66 -3.18 -2.45
N ALA A 115 -0.87 -4.43 -2.85
CA ALA A 115 -0.96 -4.81 -4.25
C ALA A 115 -1.91 -3.84 -4.98
N ARG A 116 -1.40 -3.17 -6.02
CA ARG A 116 -2.17 -2.21 -6.82
C ARG A 116 -2.76 -2.94 -8.03
N LEU A 117 -4.07 -3.17 -7.96
CA LEU A 117 -4.85 -3.70 -9.07
C LEU A 117 -5.37 -2.55 -9.94
N GLU A 118 -5.13 -2.61 -11.24
CA GLU A 118 -5.71 -1.70 -12.23
C GLU A 118 -6.43 -2.53 -13.29
N MET A 119 -7.62 -2.09 -13.72
CA MET A 119 -8.39 -2.75 -14.76
C MET A 119 -8.82 -1.72 -15.80
N VAL A 120 -8.57 -2.02 -17.07
CA VAL A 120 -9.01 -1.23 -18.22
C VAL A 120 -10.09 -2.04 -18.93
N LEU A 121 -11.29 -1.48 -19.02
CA LEU A 121 -12.40 -2.06 -19.77
C LEU A 121 -12.62 -1.22 -21.03
N VAL A 122 -12.61 -1.87 -22.19
CA VAL A 122 -12.97 -1.27 -23.48
C VAL A 122 -14.28 -1.91 -23.92
N VAL A 123 -15.35 -1.12 -23.90
CA VAL A 123 -16.72 -1.58 -24.20
C VAL A 123 -17.08 -1.17 -25.62
N ASP A 124 -17.37 -2.15 -26.48
CA ASP A 124 -17.96 -1.93 -27.81
C ASP A 124 -19.49 -2.01 -27.71
N PRO A 125 -20.25 -0.94 -28.04
CA PRO A 125 -21.71 -0.96 -27.96
C PRO A 125 -22.38 -1.99 -28.87
N ASP A 126 -21.72 -2.36 -29.98
CA ASP A 126 -22.23 -3.34 -30.96
C ASP A 126 -21.44 -4.67 -30.88
N GLY A 127 -20.52 -4.80 -29.93
CA GLY A 127 -19.55 -5.88 -29.82
C GLY A 127 -19.39 -6.46 -28.39
N GLY A 128 -18.24 -7.08 -28.16
CA GLY A 128 -17.84 -7.61 -26.84
C GLY A 128 -17.26 -6.53 -25.93
N THR A 129 -16.90 -6.93 -24.71
CA THR A 129 -16.06 -6.11 -23.81
C THR A 129 -14.68 -6.74 -23.75
N ASP A 130 -13.64 -5.94 -23.94
CA ASP A 130 -12.26 -6.35 -23.71
C ASP A 130 -11.81 -5.84 -22.34
N ALA A 131 -11.30 -6.74 -21.51
CA ALA A 131 -10.74 -6.43 -20.21
C ALA A 131 -9.21 -6.65 -20.22
N THR A 132 -8.46 -5.68 -19.70
CA THR A 132 -7.02 -5.81 -19.43
C THR A 132 -6.76 -5.48 -17.98
N LEU A 133 -6.10 -6.39 -17.26
CA LEU A 133 -5.81 -6.26 -15.84
C LEU A 133 -4.30 -6.08 -15.62
N PHE A 134 -3.93 -5.20 -14.70
CA PHE A 134 -2.55 -4.98 -14.29
C PHE A 134 -2.44 -5.19 -12.78
N LEU A 135 -1.42 -5.94 -12.38
CA LEU A 135 -1.01 -6.08 -10.99
C LEU A 135 0.35 -5.40 -10.84
N ASP A 136 0.40 -4.33 -10.05
CA ASP A 136 1.61 -3.53 -9.82
C ASP A 136 2.26 -3.02 -11.11
N GLY A 137 1.41 -2.65 -12.08
CA GLY A 137 1.82 -2.13 -13.40
C GLY A 137 2.28 -3.19 -14.40
N VAL A 138 2.22 -4.47 -14.04
CA VAL A 138 2.48 -5.60 -14.95
C VAL A 138 1.14 -6.15 -15.43
N GLU A 139 0.99 -6.29 -16.75
CA GLU A 139 -0.19 -6.91 -17.34
C GLU A 139 -0.32 -8.36 -16.84
N PHE A 140 -1.54 -8.71 -16.44
CA PHE A 140 -1.87 -9.99 -15.81
C PHE A 140 -2.98 -10.65 -16.63
N ASP A 141 -2.68 -11.83 -17.17
CA ASP A 141 -3.52 -12.56 -18.13
C ASP A 141 -4.30 -13.72 -17.50
N ASP A 142 -3.93 -14.16 -16.29
CA ASP A 142 -4.58 -15.28 -15.58
C ASP A 142 -5.78 -14.82 -14.74
N PHE A 143 -6.81 -14.28 -15.40
CA PHE A 143 -8.06 -13.89 -14.73
C PHE A 143 -9.28 -14.42 -15.47
N THR A 144 -10.39 -14.56 -14.72
CA THR A 144 -11.70 -14.88 -15.28
C THR A 144 -12.62 -13.69 -15.09
N GLU A 145 -13.19 -13.22 -16.18
CA GLU A 145 -14.19 -12.15 -16.18
C GLU A 145 -15.60 -12.75 -16.04
N PHE A 146 -16.43 -12.11 -15.21
CA PHE A 146 -17.86 -12.40 -15.11
C PHE A 146 -18.64 -11.09 -15.31
N VAL A 147 -19.55 -11.08 -16.26
CA VAL A 147 -20.39 -9.91 -16.58
C VAL A 147 -21.83 -10.20 -16.19
N VAL A 148 -22.41 -9.32 -15.38
CA VAL A 148 -23.84 -9.36 -15.00
C VAL A 148 -24.52 -8.17 -15.66
N ASP A 149 -25.16 -8.40 -16.81
CA ASP A 149 -25.82 -7.36 -17.60
C ASP A 149 -27.26 -7.75 -17.96
N ALA A 150 -28.19 -7.34 -17.10
CA ALA A 150 -29.63 -7.53 -17.35
C ALA A 150 -30.15 -6.69 -18.52
N GLY A 151 -29.40 -5.69 -18.98
CA GLY A 151 -29.78 -4.79 -20.07
C GLY A 151 -29.61 -5.38 -21.46
N ARG A 152 -28.96 -6.55 -21.60
CA ARG A 152 -28.66 -7.18 -22.89
C ARG A 152 -29.85 -7.86 -23.57
N GLY A 153 -31.04 -7.84 -22.94
CA GLY A 153 -32.27 -8.41 -23.50
C GLY A 153 -32.31 -9.93 -23.37
N HIS A 154 -32.19 -10.42 -22.14
CA HIS A 154 -32.27 -11.84 -21.82
C HIS A 154 -33.70 -12.28 -21.54
N THR A 155 -34.06 -13.52 -21.91
CA THR A 155 -35.22 -14.16 -21.27
C THR A 155 -34.84 -14.59 -19.85
N PHE A 156 -35.84 -14.78 -18.98
CA PHE A 156 -35.60 -15.25 -17.62
C PHE A 156 -34.92 -16.64 -17.58
N SER A 157 -35.18 -17.48 -18.59
CA SER A 157 -34.49 -18.76 -18.76
C SER A 157 -33.01 -18.56 -19.05
N ASP A 158 -32.67 -17.72 -20.04
CA ASP A 158 -31.28 -17.43 -20.41
C ASP A 158 -30.52 -16.75 -19.25
N TRP A 159 -31.23 -15.90 -18.50
CA TRP A 159 -30.71 -15.25 -17.30
C TRP A 159 -30.32 -16.27 -16.23
N THR A 160 -31.20 -17.25 -15.99
CA THR A 160 -30.98 -18.31 -14.99
C THR A 160 -29.86 -19.26 -15.41
N GLU A 161 -29.80 -19.62 -16.70
CA GLU A 161 -28.71 -20.43 -17.25
C GLU A 161 -27.36 -19.71 -17.12
N SER A 162 -27.28 -18.43 -17.50
CA SER A 162 -26.06 -17.62 -17.35
C SER A 162 -25.60 -17.51 -15.90
N ARG A 163 -26.54 -17.38 -14.95
CA ARG A 163 -26.24 -17.38 -13.52
C ARG A 163 -25.60 -18.70 -13.11
N ASP A 164 -26.22 -19.81 -13.45
CA ASP A 164 -25.81 -21.14 -12.98
C ASP A 164 -24.44 -21.52 -13.58
N GLU A 165 -24.20 -21.18 -14.85
CA GLU A 165 -22.89 -21.35 -15.50
C GLU A 165 -21.79 -20.51 -14.84
N ALA A 166 -22.05 -19.22 -14.58
CA ALA A 166 -21.09 -18.33 -13.94
C ALA A 166 -20.73 -18.81 -12.52
N ILE A 167 -21.73 -19.24 -11.73
CA ILE A 167 -21.52 -19.75 -10.37
C ILE A 167 -20.72 -21.05 -10.37
N ALA A 168 -20.95 -21.95 -11.33
CA ALA A 168 -20.33 -23.27 -11.37
C ALA A 168 -18.80 -23.21 -11.56
N VAL A 169 -18.29 -22.21 -12.27
CA VAL A 169 -16.86 -22.06 -12.57
C VAL A 169 -16.15 -21.05 -11.68
N ALA A 170 -16.88 -20.23 -10.94
CA ALA A 170 -16.34 -19.19 -10.08
C ALA A 170 -15.69 -19.75 -8.80
N SER A 171 -14.75 -18.97 -8.25
CA SER A 171 -14.24 -19.23 -6.90
C SER A 171 -15.37 -19.10 -5.86
N PRO A 172 -15.30 -19.76 -4.68
CA PRO A 172 -16.40 -19.71 -3.70
C PRO A 172 -16.83 -18.30 -3.29
N ALA A 173 -15.89 -17.35 -3.20
CA ALA A 173 -16.20 -15.96 -2.86
C ALA A 173 -16.88 -15.23 -4.02
N ALA A 174 -16.40 -15.42 -5.26
CA ALA A 174 -17.01 -14.84 -6.45
C ALA A 174 -18.40 -15.44 -6.72
N ALA A 175 -18.57 -16.76 -6.56
CA ALA A 175 -19.85 -17.45 -6.69
C ALA A 175 -20.92 -16.87 -5.75
N ALA A 176 -20.56 -16.56 -4.50
CA ALA A 176 -21.48 -15.94 -3.54
C ALA A 176 -21.91 -14.53 -3.97
N LEU A 177 -20.98 -13.73 -4.50
CA LEU A 177 -21.28 -12.40 -5.03
C LEU A 177 -22.14 -12.49 -6.29
N LEU A 178 -21.78 -13.38 -7.22
CA LEU A 178 -22.54 -13.61 -8.46
C LEU A 178 -23.96 -14.01 -8.15
N ALA A 179 -24.19 -14.97 -7.26
CA ALA A 179 -25.53 -15.38 -6.84
C ALA A 179 -26.37 -14.18 -6.37
N ALA A 180 -25.81 -13.36 -5.47
CA ALA A 180 -26.50 -12.16 -4.98
C ALA A 180 -26.78 -11.12 -6.09
N SER A 181 -25.84 -10.94 -7.02
CA SER A 181 -25.98 -10.01 -8.14
C SER A 181 -27.00 -10.48 -9.18
N PHE A 182 -27.09 -11.79 -9.45
CA PHE A 182 -28.06 -12.36 -10.39
C PHE A 182 -29.48 -12.45 -9.81
N ASP A 183 -29.63 -12.53 -8.49
CA ASP A 183 -30.94 -12.56 -7.82
C ASP A 183 -31.61 -11.18 -7.79
N TYR A 184 -30.83 -10.09 -7.77
CA TYR A 184 -31.33 -8.71 -7.80
C TYR A 184 -30.49 -7.82 -8.73
N PRO A 185 -30.52 -8.04 -10.05
CA PRO A 185 -29.66 -7.30 -10.95
C PRO A 185 -30.15 -5.86 -11.16
N PRO A 186 -29.24 -4.89 -11.22
CA PRO A 186 -29.59 -3.58 -11.77
C PRO A 186 -30.07 -3.78 -13.21
N GLY A 187 -31.24 -3.22 -13.53
CA GLY A 187 -31.85 -3.40 -14.85
C GLY A 187 -32.73 -4.64 -15.01
N HIS A 188 -33.09 -5.36 -13.93
CA HIS A 188 -33.98 -6.53 -13.97
C HIS A 188 -35.25 -6.38 -14.82
N ARG A 189 -35.78 -5.16 -14.96
CA ARG A 189 -36.95 -4.84 -15.82
C ARG A 189 -36.75 -5.15 -17.31
N TYR A 190 -35.52 -5.38 -17.75
CA TYR A 190 -35.16 -5.71 -19.12
C TYR A 190 -34.97 -7.22 -19.34
N ILE A 191 -35.28 -8.03 -18.32
CA ILE A 191 -35.32 -9.49 -18.43
C ILE A 191 -36.76 -9.89 -18.74
N ASP A 192 -36.94 -10.51 -19.90
CA ASP A 192 -38.25 -10.89 -20.41
C ASP A 192 -38.76 -12.17 -19.73
N ASP A 193 -40.08 -12.29 -19.59
CA ASP A 193 -40.77 -13.46 -19.01
C ASP A 193 -40.35 -13.83 -17.58
N ALA A 194 -39.84 -12.86 -16.81
CA ALA A 194 -39.58 -13.05 -15.39
C ALA A 194 -40.88 -13.32 -14.61
N PRO A 195 -40.87 -14.22 -13.62
CA PRO A 195 -42.07 -14.54 -12.85
C PRO A 195 -42.53 -13.36 -12.01
N ASP A 196 -43.85 -13.24 -11.81
CA ASP A 196 -44.45 -12.21 -10.96
C ASP A 196 -43.81 -12.21 -9.56
N GLY A 197 -43.40 -11.03 -9.09
CA GLY A 197 -42.74 -10.86 -7.80
C GLY A 197 -41.23 -11.10 -7.79
N TRP A 198 -40.62 -11.31 -8.96
CA TRP A 198 -39.17 -11.29 -9.14
C TRP A 198 -38.68 -9.92 -9.68
N PRO A 199 -37.51 -9.42 -9.22
CA PRO A 199 -36.66 -9.98 -8.18
C PRO A 199 -37.25 -9.78 -6.77
N VAL A 200 -36.99 -10.72 -5.87
CA VAL A 200 -37.52 -10.66 -4.50
C VAL A 200 -36.75 -9.58 -3.73
N GLU A 201 -37.43 -8.53 -3.28
CA GLU A 201 -36.83 -7.55 -2.37
C GLU A 201 -36.52 -8.21 -1.02
N THR A 202 -35.30 -8.70 -0.86
CA THR A 202 -34.79 -9.05 0.47
C THR A 202 -34.50 -7.74 1.20
N GLY A 203 -35.44 -7.28 2.02
CA GLY A 203 -35.30 -6.06 2.82
C GLY A 203 -33.98 -6.02 3.60
N GLY A 204 -33.02 -5.27 3.08
CA GLY A 204 -31.76 -4.97 3.74
C GLY A 204 -31.75 -3.51 4.17
N SER A 205 -32.09 -3.24 5.42
CA SER A 205 -31.75 -1.97 6.06
C SER A 205 -30.23 -1.75 5.98
N ARG A 206 -29.84 -0.60 5.45
CA ARG A 206 -28.63 0.12 5.86
C ARG A 206 -29.04 1.44 6.46
#